data_AF-A0A9X3S9N9-F1
#
_entry.id   AF-A0A9X3S9N9-F1
#
_cell.length_a   1.000
_cell.length_b   1.000
_cell.length_c   1.000
_cell.angle_alpha   90.00
_cell.angle_beta   90.00
_cell.angle_gamma   90.00
#
_symmetry.space_group_name_H-M   'P 1'
#
loop_
_entity.id
_entity.type
_entity.pdbx_description
1 polymer ?
#
loop_
_entity_poly.entity_id
_entity_poly.type
_entity_poly.pdbx_seq_one_letter_code
_entity_poly.pdbx_strand_id
1 'polypeptide(L)'
;MDLPAYARAVLGGPDFIARKAAGSAHDPQQRWLLRRPRELRRAFLRDVVEGGEDQERWMLLQHDEVCRSFVEEVLSVADEPDRQAIWLLQQPRGVRESYVRDVLSA
;
A
#
# COMPACT_ATOMS: atom_id res chain seq x y z
N MET A 1 1.43 -13.44 11.39
CA MET A 1 0.24 -13.87 10.63
C MET A 1 0.74 -14.69 9.45
N ASP A 2 0.47 -15.99 9.41
CA ASP A 2 0.89 -16.82 8.27
C ASP A 2 -0.02 -16.50 7.08
N LEU A 3 0.54 -15.88 6.04
CA LEU A 3 -0.22 -15.66 4.82
C LEU A 3 -0.35 -16.96 4.04
N PRO A 4 -1.55 -17.29 3.55
CA PRO A 4 -1.75 -18.46 2.71
C PRO A 4 -0.72 -18.45 1.58
N ALA A 5 -0.14 -19.60 1.22
CA ALA A 5 0.84 -19.72 0.13
C ALA A 5 0.34 -19.05 -1.17
N TYR A 6 -0.97 -19.04 -1.37
CA TYR A 6 -1.66 -18.32 -2.43
C TYR A 6 -1.39 -16.80 -2.44
N ALA A 7 -1.42 -16.13 -1.28
CA ALA A 7 -1.19 -14.69 -1.19
C ALA A 7 0.26 -14.31 -1.57
N ARG A 8 1.24 -15.13 -1.17
CA ARG A 8 2.65 -14.97 -1.59
C ARG A 8 2.80 -15.14 -3.10
N ALA A 9 2.19 -16.18 -3.67
CA ALA A 9 2.24 -16.44 -5.11
C ALA A 9 1.61 -15.31 -5.93
N VAL A 10 0.51 -14.72 -5.45
CA VAL A 10 -0.17 -13.61 -6.13
C VAL A 10 0.68 -12.32 -6.06
N LEU A 11 1.19 -11.94 -4.89
CA LEU A 11 1.98 -10.72 -4.73
C LEU A 11 3.36 -10.82 -5.41
N GLY A 12 4.02 -11.98 -5.37
CA GLY A 12 5.32 -12.20 -6.02
C GLY A 12 5.23 -12.57 -7.50
N GLY A 13 4.05 -12.96 -7.97
CA GLY A 13 3.81 -13.51 -9.30
C GLY A 13 3.76 -12.46 -10.42
N PRO A 14 3.68 -12.93 -11.68
CA PRO A 14 3.52 -12.08 -12.86
C PRO A 14 2.25 -11.21 -12.81
N ASP A 15 2.27 -10.10 -13.53
CA ASP A 15 1.19 -9.11 -13.52
C ASP A 15 -0.17 -9.67 -13.93
N PHE A 16 -0.22 -10.64 -14.86
CA PHE A 16 -1.50 -11.23 -15.27
C PHE A 16 -2.18 -12.03 -14.14
N ILE A 17 -1.40 -12.66 -13.25
CA ILE A 17 -1.94 -13.38 -12.09
C ILE A 17 -2.51 -12.37 -11.09
N ALA A 18 -1.72 -11.33 -10.77
CA ALA A 18 -2.14 -10.29 -9.84
C ALA A 18 -3.37 -9.53 -10.34
N ARG A 19 -3.43 -9.19 -11.64
CA ARG A 19 -4.60 -8.53 -12.25
C ARG A 19 -5.85 -9.41 -12.20
N LYS A 20 -5.71 -10.72 -12.44
CA LYS A 20 -6.84 -11.65 -12.31
C LYS A 20 -7.36 -11.66 -10.87
N ALA A 21 -6.46 -11.75 -9.88
CA ALA A 21 -6.83 -11.69 -8.47
C ALA A 21 -7.45 -10.34 -8.06
N ALA A 22 -6.99 -9.23 -8.64
CA ALA A 22 -7.56 -7.90 -8.41
C ALA A 22 -9.04 -7.82 -8.82
N GLY A 23 -9.44 -8.54 -9.89
CA GLY A 23 -10.83 -8.59 -10.34
C GLY A 23 -11.80 -9.21 -9.33
N SER A 24 -11.29 -10.00 -8.38
CA SER A 24 -12.09 -10.68 -7.34
C SER A 24 -11.85 -10.11 -5.93
N ALA A 25 -10.94 -9.14 -5.77
CA ALA A 25 -10.68 -8.52 -4.48
C ALA A 25 -11.83 -7.59 -4.11
N HIS A 26 -12.44 -7.77 -2.94
CA HIS A 26 -13.47 -6.87 -2.41
C HIS A 26 -12.88 -5.60 -1.79
N ASP A 27 -11.78 -5.75 -1.05
CA ASP A 27 -11.05 -4.65 -0.43
C ASP A 27 -10.41 -3.72 -1.49
N PRO A 28 -10.74 -2.42 -1.51
CA PRO A 28 -10.18 -1.45 -2.46
C PRO A 28 -8.65 -1.36 -2.39
N GLN A 29 -8.07 -1.44 -1.19
CA GLN A 29 -6.62 -1.37 -0.99
C GLN A 29 -5.91 -2.59 -1.59
N GLN A 30 -6.39 -3.80 -1.29
CA GLN A 30 -5.88 -5.02 -1.89
C GLN A 30 -6.02 -4.98 -3.42
N ARG A 31 -7.17 -4.54 -3.93
CA ARG A 31 -7.40 -4.39 -5.37
C ARG A 31 -6.41 -3.42 -6.01
N TRP A 32 -6.18 -2.27 -5.38
CA TRP A 32 -5.20 -1.29 -5.83
C TRP A 32 -3.80 -1.89 -5.89
N LEU A 33 -3.34 -2.50 -4.79
CA LEU A 33 -2.01 -3.09 -4.68
C LEU A 33 -1.77 -4.15 -5.77
N LEU A 34 -2.76 -5.01 -6.01
CA LEU A 34 -2.67 -6.05 -7.04
C LEU A 34 -2.61 -5.53 -8.48
N ARG A 35 -3.03 -4.28 -8.71
CA ARG A 35 -2.92 -3.60 -10.01
C ARG A 35 -1.58 -2.87 -10.19
N ARG A 36 -0.80 -2.70 -9.12
CA ARG A 36 0.49 -2.02 -9.18
C ARG A 36 1.57 -2.89 -9.84
N PRO A 37 2.66 -2.27 -10.34
CA PRO A 37 3.79 -3.00 -10.92
C PRO A 37 4.32 -4.07 -9.96
N ARG A 38 4.85 -5.15 -10.55
CA ARG A 38 5.39 -6.28 -9.80
C ARG A 38 6.40 -5.88 -8.72
N GLU A 39 7.23 -4.88 -8.98
CA GLU A 39 8.25 -4.42 -8.03
C GLU A 39 7.63 -3.87 -6.75
N LEU A 40 6.58 -3.04 -6.85
CA LEU A 40 5.88 -2.50 -5.68
C LEU A 40 5.18 -3.62 -4.89
N ARG A 41 4.53 -4.57 -5.58
CA ARG A 41 3.88 -5.72 -4.93
C ARG A 41 4.89 -6.59 -4.18
N ARG A 42 6.09 -6.79 -4.76
CA ARG A 42 7.18 -7.53 -4.11
C ARG A 42 7.77 -6.76 -2.93
N ALA A 43 7.88 -5.44 -3.02
CA ALA A 43 8.31 -4.61 -1.90
C ALA A 43 7.32 -4.74 -0.73
N PHE A 44 6.02 -4.60 -1.00
CA PHE A 44 4.99 -4.81 0.03
C PHE A 44 5.03 -6.22 0.63
N LEU A 45 5.18 -7.25 -0.22
CA LEU A 45 5.31 -8.64 0.23
C LEU A 45 6.50 -8.82 1.19
N ARG A 46 7.66 -8.27 0.82
CA ARG A 46 8.88 -8.41 1.60
C ARG A 46 8.84 -7.59 2.89
N ASP A 47 8.43 -6.33 2.82
CA ASP A 47 8.62 -5.37 3.90
C ASP A 47 7.48 -5.46 4.92
N VAL A 48 6.23 -5.41 4.47
CA VAL A 48 5.04 -5.40 5.34
C VAL A 48 4.63 -6.82 5.73
N VAL A 49 4.52 -7.69 4.74
CA VAL A 49 3.95 -9.03 4.91
C VAL A 49 4.93 -10.01 5.56
N GLU A 50 6.16 -10.09 5.02
CA GLU A 50 7.19 -11.00 5.53
C GLU A 50 8.04 -10.32 6.63
N GLY A 51 8.38 -9.05 6.44
CA GLY A 51 9.19 -8.25 7.37
C GLY A 51 8.42 -7.70 8.56
N GLY A 52 7.09 -7.69 8.52
CA GLY A 52 6.25 -7.20 9.61
C GLY A 52 6.31 -5.68 9.80
N GLU A 53 6.75 -4.91 8.80
CA GLU A 53 6.69 -3.46 8.85
C GLU A 53 5.23 -2.99 8.95
N ASP A 54 5.00 -1.94 9.74
CA ASP A 54 3.69 -1.29 9.80
C ASP A 54 3.30 -0.74 8.42
N GLN A 55 2.05 -0.98 8.03
CA GLN A 55 1.60 -0.63 6.69
C GLN A 55 1.48 0.89 6.49
N GLU A 56 1.02 1.63 7.50
CA GLU A 56 0.92 3.09 7.44
C GLU A 56 2.31 3.68 7.24
N ARG A 57 3.28 3.25 8.06
CA ARG A 57 4.68 3.61 7.92
C ARG A 57 5.21 3.30 6.52
N TRP A 58 4.99 2.09 6.02
CA TRP A 58 5.47 1.68 4.69
C TRP A 58 4.89 2.58 3.59
N MET A 59 3.58 2.87 3.64
CA MET A 59 2.91 3.73 2.66
C MET A 59 3.44 5.17 2.70
N LEU A 60 3.69 5.71 3.90
CA LEU A 60 4.22 7.06 4.09
C LEU A 60 5.63 7.26 3.55
N LEU A 61 6.41 6.18 3.36
CA LEU A 61 7.77 6.24 2.81
C LEU A 61 7.84 5.98 1.30
N GLN A 62 6.70 5.69 0.65
CA GLN A 62 6.65 5.48 -0.79
C GLN A 62 6.84 6.78 -1.59
N HIS A 63 7.14 6.62 -2.88
CA HIS A 63 7.23 7.73 -3.83
C HIS A 63 5.90 8.47 -3.95
N ASP A 64 5.97 9.78 -4.24
CA ASP A 64 4.80 10.67 -4.32
C ASP A 64 3.73 10.13 -5.29
N GLU A 65 4.13 9.50 -6.39
CA GLU A 65 3.20 8.90 -7.35
C GLU A 65 2.42 7.70 -6.77
N VAL A 66 3.07 6.89 -5.95
CA VAL A 66 2.43 5.75 -5.28
C VAL A 66 1.42 6.26 -4.29
N CYS A 67 1.81 7.20 -3.42
CA CYS A 67 0.93 7.82 -2.42
C CYS A 67 -0.25 8.53 -3.09
N ARG A 68 0.00 9.29 -4.16
CA ARG A 68 -1.06 9.95 -4.94
C ARG A 68 -2.06 8.95 -5.50
N SER A 69 -1.58 7.87 -6.13
CA SER A 69 -2.48 6.84 -6.67
C SER A 69 -3.28 6.13 -5.58
N PHE A 70 -2.70 5.95 -4.39
CA PHE A 70 -3.41 5.36 -3.25
C PHE A 70 -4.51 6.30 -2.73
N VAL A 71 -4.20 7.60 -2.62
CA VAL A 71 -5.19 8.61 -2.25
C VAL A 71 -6.34 8.66 -3.25
N GLU A 72 -6.04 8.70 -4.55
CA GLU A 72 -7.05 8.82 -5.62
C GLU A 72 -7.91 7.55 -5.77
N GLU A 73 -7.29 6.37 -5.75
CA GLU A 73 -7.97 5.11 -6.09
C GLU A 73 -8.51 4.35 -4.86
N VAL A 74 -8.08 4.71 -3.64
CA VAL A 74 -8.46 4.00 -2.41
C VAL A 74 -9.13 4.94 -1.41
N LEU A 75 -8.43 5.96 -0.92
CA LEU A 75 -8.93 6.77 0.20
C LEU A 75 -10.04 7.74 -0.20
N SER A 76 -9.91 8.40 -1.35
CA SER A 76 -10.86 9.44 -1.79
C SER A 76 -12.20 8.89 -2.26
N VAL A 77 -12.26 7.60 -2.58
CA VAL A 77 -13.46 6.91 -3.08
C VAL A 77 -14.13 6.04 -2.02
N ALA A 78 -13.61 6.02 -0.79
CA ALA A 78 -14.24 5.33 0.33
C ALA A 78 -15.53 6.04 0.76
N ASP A 79 -16.49 5.28 1.29
CA ASP A 79 -17.76 5.82 1.80
C ASP A 79 -17.54 6.86 2.92
N GLU A 80 -16.52 6.61 3.76
CA GLU A 80 -16.04 7.54 4.78
C GLU A 80 -14.54 7.80 4.56
N PRO A 81 -14.17 8.88 3.84
CA PRO A 81 -12.77 9.17 3.54
C PRO A 81 -11.98 9.57 4.77
N ASP A 82 -10.86 8.89 5.03
CA ASP A 82 -9.89 9.28 6.04
C ASP A 82 -9.14 10.56 5.60
N ARG A 83 -9.66 11.71 6.03
CA ARG A 83 -9.12 13.02 5.67
C ARG A 83 -7.70 13.24 6.21
N GLN A 84 -7.36 12.63 7.33
CA GLN A 84 -6.03 12.76 7.92
C GLN A 84 -5.01 12.00 7.06
N ALA A 85 -5.30 10.74 6.71
CA ALA A 85 -4.45 9.95 5.84
C ALA A 85 -4.32 10.59 4.44
N ILE A 86 -5.43 11.09 3.87
CA ILE A 86 -5.42 11.82 2.59
C ILE A 86 -4.49 13.03 2.65
N TRP A 87 -4.65 13.88 3.67
CA TRP A 87 -3.82 15.07 3.83
C TRP A 87 -2.35 14.70 3.98
N LEU A 88 -2.04 13.71 4.82
CA LEU A 88 -0.67 13.31 5.14
C LEU A 88 0.05 12.72 3.92
N LEU A 89 -0.63 11.86 3.14
CA LEU A 89 -0.06 11.24 1.94
C LEU A 89 0.14 12.21 0.77
N GLN A 90 -0.52 13.36 0.79
CA GLN A 90 -0.31 14.43 -0.18
C GLN A 90 0.84 15.38 0.20
N GLN A 91 1.40 15.26 1.41
CA GLN A 91 2.52 16.10 1.81
C GLN A 91 3.82 15.72 1.08
N PRO A 92 4.75 16.68 0.91
CA PRO A 92 6.09 16.39 0.41
C PRO A 92 6.76 15.27 1.22
N ARG A 93 7.55 14.43 0.54
CA ARG A 93 8.22 13.27 1.16
C ARG A 93 8.92 13.60 2.49
N GLY A 94 9.62 14.73 2.59
CA GLY A 94 10.31 15.12 3.82
C GLY A 94 9.39 15.33 5.03
N VAL A 95 8.15 15.78 4.81
CA VAL A 95 7.14 15.92 5.88
C VAL A 95 6.66 14.54 6.34
N ARG A 96 6.40 13.63 5.39
CA ARG A 96 5.99 12.25 5.69
C ARG A 96 7.10 11.49 6.44
N GLU A 97 8.36 11.68 6.04
CA GLU A 97 9.52 11.11 6.72
C GLU A 97 9.69 11.65 8.16
N SER A 98 9.49 12.96 8.36
CA SER A 98 9.47 13.56 9.71
C SER A 98 8.33 13.00 10.54
N TYR A 99 7.12 12.87 10.00
CA TYR A 99 6.00 12.26 10.73
C TYR A 99 6.29 10.81 11.14
N VAL A 100 6.84 9.99 10.23
CA VAL A 100 7.24 8.61 10.56
C VAL A 100 8.27 8.61 11.70
N ARG A 101 9.27 9.49 11.65
CA ARG A 101 10.33 9.57 12.67
C ARG A 101 9.83 10.07 14.01
N ASP A 102 9.06 11.15 13.99
CA ASP A 102 8.80 11.98 15.17
C ASP A 102 7.43 11.67 15.80
N VAL A 103 6.51 11.00 15.08
CA VAL A 103 5.17 10.64 15.56
C VAL A 103 4.98 9.13 15.66
N LEU A 104 5.27 8.38 14.59
CA LEU A 104 5.05 6.93 14.58
C LEU A 104 6.17 6.12 15.27
N SER A 105 7.38 6.69 15.42
CA SER A 105 8.51 6.01 16.08
C SER A 105 8.78 6.51 17.51
N ALA A 106 7.94 7.40 18.03
CA ALA A 106 8.03 7.95 19.38
C ALA A 106 7.37 7.00 20.41
#